data_AF-A0A544Z396-F1
#
_entry.id   AF-A0A544Z396-F1
#
_cell.length_a   1.000
_cell.length_b   1.000
_cell.length_c   1.000
_cell.angle_alpha   90.00
_cell.angle_beta   90.00
_cell.angle_gamma   90.00
#
_symmetry.space_group_name_H-M   'P 1'
#
loop_
_entity.id
_entity.type
_entity.pdbx_description
1 polymer ?
#
loop_
_entity_poly.entity_id
_entity_poly.type
_entity_poly.pdbx_seq_one_letter_code
_entity_poly.pdbx_strand_id
1 'polypeptide(L)'
;MNGGRKARITITVDPAVLAYAEHLVAAGKATSVAAVFNDAIAEKRITEQRALALLRERARHADPERVARMMRHVNRQLAEHGFPAASGE
;
A
#
# COMPACT_ATOMS: atom_id res chain seq x y z
N MET A 1 16.76 -12.19 22.92
CA MET A 1 16.48 -11.97 21.49
C MET A 1 15.92 -13.25 20.91
N ASN A 2 14.59 -13.41 20.88
CA ASN A 2 13.99 -14.61 20.27
C ASN A 2 14.10 -14.47 18.75
N GLY A 3 15.16 -15.05 18.19
CA GLY A 3 15.28 -15.34 16.76
C GLY A 3 14.22 -16.37 16.38
N GLY A 4 12.96 -15.93 16.32
CA GLY A 4 11.83 -16.77 15.96
C GLY A 4 12.12 -17.44 14.62
N ARG A 5 11.96 -18.77 14.59
CA ARG A 5 12.20 -19.57 13.39
C ARG A 5 11.34 -19.00 12.25
N LYS A 6 11.98 -18.59 11.16
CA LYS A 6 11.25 -18.11 9.97
C LYS A 6 10.37 -19.24 9.44
N ALA A 7 9.10 -18.93 9.15
CA ALA A 7 8.20 -19.89 8.51
C ALA A 7 8.72 -20.21 7.10
N ARG A 8 8.79 -21.50 6.76
CA ARG A 8 9.18 -21.93 5.41
C ARG A 8 7.92 -21.98 4.55
N ILE A 9 7.93 -21.22 3.46
CA ILE A 9 6.89 -21.23 2.44
C ILE A 9 7.52 -21.54 1.09
N THR A 10 6.73 -22.15 0.20
CA THR A 10 7.08 -22.32 -1.22
C THR A 10 6.16 -21.43 -2.03
N ILE A 11 6.73 -20.58 -2.88
CA ILE A 11 5.98 -19.67 -3.75
C ILE A 11 6.50 -19.83 -5.18
N THR A 12 5.62 -19.60 -6.14
CA THR A 12 6.02 -19.41 -7.54
C THR A 12 6.21 -17.92 -7.77
N VAL A 13 7.34 -17.55 -8.35
CA VAL A 13 7.70 -16.17 -8.64
C VAL A 13 7.97 -16.00 -10.12
N ASP A 14 7.69 -14.81 -10.63
CA ASP A 14 8.00 -14.46 -12.00
C ASP A 14 9.52 -14.63 -12.26
N PRO A 15 9.92 -15.27 -13.39
CA PRO A 15 11.33 -15.52 -13.69
C PRO A 15 12.19 -14.25 -13.75
N ALA A 16 11.65 -13.12 -14.22
CA ALA A 16 12.38 -11.86 -14.28
C ALA A 16 12.64 -11.29 -12.89
N VAL A 17 11.69 -11.44 -11.97
CA VAL A 17 11.85 -11.04 -10.57
C VAL A 17 12.91 -11.91 -9.87
N LEU A 18 12.90 -13.21 -10.13
CA LEU A 18 13.93 -14.12 -9.60
C LEU A 18 15.33 -13.74 -10.11
N ALA A 19 15.49 -13.52 -11.42
CA ALA A 19 16.76 -13.12 -12.01
C ALA A 19 17.29 -11.81 -11.41
N TYR A 20 16.41 -10.85 -11.15
CA TYR A 20 16.79 -9.61 -10.48
C TYR A 20 17.24 -9.85 -9.03
N ALA A 21 16.53 -10.68 -8.27
CA ALA A 21 16.91 -11.01 -6.90
C ALA A 21 18.27 -11.74 -6.84
N GLU A 22 18.54 -12.66 -7.76
CA GLU A 22 19.83 -13.33 -7.91
C GLU A 22 20.94 -12.34 -8.26
N HIS A 23 20.68 -11.39 -9.16
CA HIS A 23 21.62 -10.32 -9.48
C HIS A 23 21.97 -9.45 -8.25
N LEU A 24 20.99 -9.12 -7.40
CA LEU A 24 21.24 -8.36 -6.17
C LEU A 24 22.11 -9.14 -5.17
N VAL A 25 21.93 -10.45 -5.08
CA VAL A 25 22.78 -11.32 -4.26
C VAL A 25 24.19 -11.39 -4.83
N ALA A 26 24.33 -11.61 -6.15
CA ALA A 26 25.62 -11.65 -6.83
C ALA A 26 26.40 -10.32 -6.71
N ALA A 27 25.69 -9.19 -6.71
CA ALA A 27 26.25 -7.86 -6.49
C ALA A 27 26.59 -7.56 -5.01
N GLY A 28 26.37 -8.51 -4.09
CA GLY A 28 26.63 -8.35 -2.66
C GLY A 28 25.65 -7.40 -1.95
N LYS A 29 24.56 -7.01 -2.62
CA LYS A 29 23.53 -6.10 -2.06
C LYS A 29 22.56 -6.81 -1.13
N ALA A 30 22.48 -8.14 -1.20
CA ALA A 30 21.67 -8.96 -0.31
C ALA A 30 22.38 -10.27 0.04
N THR A 31 22.08 -10.80 1.22
CA THR A 31 22.69 -12.06 1.72
C THR A 31 22.06 -13.32 1.13
N SER A 32 20.84 -13.22 0.61
CA SER A 32 20.12 -14.32 -0.04
C SER A 32 18.92 -13.78 -0.83
N VAL A 33 18.41 -14.59 -1.76
CA VAL A 33 17.17 -14.29 -2.49
C VAL A 33 16.00 -14.07 -1.51
N ALA A 34 15.92 -14.88 -0.45
CA ALA A 34 14.90 -14.71 0.59
C ALA A 34 15.04 -13.37 1.34
N ALA A 35 16.26 -12.85 1.53
CA ALA A 35 16.46 -11.54 2.13
C ALA A 35 15.87 -10.43 1.23
N VAL A 36 16.15 -10.48 -0.08
CA VAL A 36 15.58 -9.54 -1.06
C VAL A 36 14.05 -9.50 -0.99
N PHE A 37 13.41 -10.67 -0.98
CA PHE A 37 11.94 -10.74 -0.90
C PHE A 37 11.40 -10.21 0.42
N ASN A 38 12.05 -10.54 1.55
CA ASN A 38 11.63 -10.03 2.86
C ASN A 38 11.77 -8.50 2.94
N ASP A 39 12.87 -7.95 2.43
CA ASP A 39 13.15 -6.52 2.46
C ASP A 39 12.15 -5.77 1.57
N ALA A 40 11.86 -6.28 0.36
CA ALA A 40 10.86 -5.70 -0.53
C ALA A 40 9.45 -5.67 0.09
N ILE A 41 9.04 -6.75 0.77
CA ILE A 41 7.74 -6.81 1.46
C ILE A 41 7.72 -5.86 2.66
N ALA A 42 8.81 -5.77 3.42
CA ALA A 42 8.91 -4.86 4.55
C ALA A 42 8.82 -3.39 4.09
N GLU A 43 9.50 -3.04 3.00
CA GLU A 43 9.46 -1.69 2.42
C GLU A 43 8.05 -1.34 1.90
N LYS A 44 7.38 -2.28 1.23
CA LYS A 44 5.98 -2.11 0.80
C LYS A 44 5.08 -1.84 2.00
N ARG A 45 5.20 -2.62 3.07
CA ARG A 45 4.42 -2.44 4.30
C ARG A 45 4.67 -1.08 4.94
N ILE A 46 5.93 -0.64 5.03
CA ILE A 46 6.28 0.67 5.59
C ILE A 46 5.65 1.79 4.75
N THR A 47 5.71 1.67 3.42
CA THR A 47 5.14 2.65 2.49
C THR A 47 3.62 2.73 2.64
N GLU A 48 2.94 1.60 2.70
CA GLU A 48 1.49 1.54 2.93
C GLU A 48 1.10 2.14 4.28
N GLN A 49 1.85 1.82 5.35
CA GLN A 49 1.60 2.38 6.67
C GLN A 49 1.80 3.90 6.70
N ARG A 50 2.83 4.42 6.02
CA ARG A 50 3.06 5.86 5.88
C ARG A 50 1.94 6.53 5.10
N ALA A 51 1.50 5.93 3.99
CA ALA A 51 0.38 6.44 3.20
C ALA A 51 -0.90 6.52 4.05
N LEU A 52 -1.22 5.44 4.78
CA LEU A 52 -2.37 5.43 5.69
C LEU A 52 -2.22 6.43 6.83
N ALA A 53 -1.03 6.61 7.40
CA ALA A 53 -0.78 7.59 8.44
C ALA A 53 -1.03 9.02 7.94
N LEU A 54 -0.53 9.36 6.74
CA LEU A 54 -0.76 10.65 6.10
C LEU A 54 -2.25 10.89 5.81
N LEU A 55 -2.98 9.87 5.35
CA LEU A 55 -4.42 9.96 5.15
C LEU A 55 -5.16 10.19 6.47
N ARG A 56 -4.81 9.47 7.53
CA ARG A 56 -5.41 9.65 8.86
C ARG A 56 -5.09 11.01 9.48
N GLU A 57 -3.89 11.52 9.27
CA GLU A 57 -3.50 12.85 9.71
C GLU A 57 -4.31 13.92 8.98
N ARG A 58 -4.41 13.85 7.64
CA ARG A 58 -5.27 14.75 6.88
C ARG A 58 -6.73 14.67 7.29
N ALA A 59 -7.24 13.47 7.54
CA ALA A 59 -8.60 13.28 8.02
C ALA A 59 -8.85 13.92 9.39
N ARG A 60 -7.87 13.91 10.31
CA ARG A 60 -7.98 14.58 11.62
C ARG A 60 -8.07 16.10 11.52
N HIS A 61 -7.49 16.69 10.48
CA HIS A 61 -7.58 18.12 10.20
C HIS A 61 -8.71 18.48 9.23
N ALA A 62 -9.46 17.49 8.73
CA ALA A 62 -10.59 17.74 7.86
C ALA A 62 -11.79 18.24 8.68
N ASP A 63 -12.39 19.33 8.23
CA ASP A 63 -13.68 19.79 8.76
C ASP A 63 -14.80 18.89 8.18
N PRO A 64 -15.44 18.04 8.99
CA PRO A 64 -16.46 17.11 8.51
C PRO A 64 -17.66 17.84 7.89
N GLU A 65 -18.00 19.04 8.37
CA GLU A 65 -19.10 19.84 7.83
C GLU A 65 -18.77 20.40 6.45
N ARG A 66 -17.51 20.80 6.23
CA ARG A 66 -17.04 21.21 4.91
C ARG A 66 -17.06 20.05 3.92
N VAL A 67 -16.64 18.85 4.34
CA VAL A 67 -16.67 17.65 3.51
C VAL A 67 -18.11 17.28 3.15
N ALA A 68 -19.04 17.31 4.11
CA ALA A 68 -20.45 17.04 3.86
C ALA A 68 -21.07 18.04 2.86
N ARG A 69 -20.76 19.34 2.98
CA ARG A 69 -21.18 20.35 1.99
C ARG A 69 -20.64 20.06 0.59
N MET A 70 -19.36 19.71 0.49
CA MET A 70 -18.72 19.37 -0.78
C MET A 70 -19.36 18.12 -1.41
N MET A 71 -19.58 17.05 -0.64
CA MET A 71 -20.21 15.83 -1.12
C MET A 71 -21.65 16.05 -1.59
N ARG A 72 -22.43 16.89 -0.89
CA ARG A 72 -23.77 17.28 -1.34
C ARG A 72 -23.74 18.03 -2.68
N HIS A 73 -22.75 18.89 -2.89
CA HIS A 73 -22.60 19.61 -4.16
C HIS A 73 -22.20 18.66 -5.30
N VAL A 74 -21.23 17.77 -5.06
CA VAL A 74 -20.80 16.75 -6.05
C VAL A 74 -21.94 15.81 -6.41
N ASN A 75 -22.69 15.30 -5.43
CA ASN A 75 -23.85 14.44 -5.68
C ASN A 75 -24.95 15.15 -6.47
N ARG A 76 -25.14 16.46 -6.26
CA ARG A 76 -26.05 17.27 -7.08
C ARG A 76 -25.59 17.33 -8.53
N GLN A 77 -24.30 17.60 -8.77
CA GLN A 77 -23.74 17.62 -10.12
C GLN A 77 -23.82 16.25 -10.81
N LEU A 78 -23.55 15.16 -10.08
CA LEU A 78 -23.70 13.80 -10.61
C LEU A 78 -25.14 13.53 -11.05
N ALA A 79 -26.12 13.89 -10.22
CA ALA A 79 -27.53 13.74 -10.54
C ALA A 79 -27.95 14.61 -11.75
N GLU A 80 -27.47 15.85 -11.84
CA GLU A 80 -27.70 16.75 -12.97
C GLU A 80 -27.15 16.18 -14.29
N HIS A 81 -26.07 15.41 -14.24
CA HIS A 81 -25.45 14.74 -15.39
C HIS A 81 -25.90 13.29 -15.59
N GLY A 82 -26.93 12.83 -14.86
CA GLY A 82 -27.52 11.50 -15.03
C GLY A 82 -26.70 10.35 -14.43
N PHE A 83 -25.70 10.66 -13.61
CA PHE A 83 -24.93 9.67 -12.86
C PHE A 83 -25.55 9.43 -11.48
N PRO A 84 -25.53 8.19 -10.96
CA PRO A 84 -25.98 7.93 -9.61
C PRO A 84 -25.12 8.68 -8.60
N ALA A 85 -25.75 9.19 -7.53
CA ALA A 85 -25.03 9.82 -6.43
C ALA A 85 -24.06 8.82 -5.78
N ALA A 86 -22.89 9.31 -5.35
CA ALA A 86 -21.97 8.49 -4.58
C ALA A 86 -22.58 8.27 -3.19
N SER A 87 -23.01 7.03 -2.92
CA SER A 87 -23.44 6.60 -1.58
C SER A 87 -22.26 6.71 -0.63
N GLY A 88 -22.33 7.66 0.31
CA GLY A 88 -21.43 7.73 1.44
C GLY A 88 -22.12 7.12 2.66
N GLU A 89 -21.86 5.83 2.90
CA GLU A 89 -21.93 5.23 4.24
C GLU A 89 -20.51 4.99 4.74
#